data_AF-A0A1J6PKY2-F1
#
_entry.id   AF-A0A1J6PKY2-F1
#
_cell.length_a   1.000
_cell.length_b   1.000
_cell.length_c   1.000
_cell.angle_alpha   90.00
_cell.angle_beta   90.00
_cell.angle_gamma   90.00
#
_symmetry.space_group_name_H-M   'P 1'
#
loop_
_entity.id
_entity.type
_entity.pdbx_description
1 polymer ?
#
loop_
_entity_poly.entity_id
_entity_poly.type
_entity_poly.pdbx_seq_one_letter_code
_entity_poly.pdbx_strand_id
1 'polypeptide(L)' 'MTLIIENVNENFLPAFKGLAKSINAKCKISKPKLSSFESRILNASKELDKEKKVNTALSFNSHQDFVKAYQNGKI' A
#
# COMPACT_ATOMS: atom_id res chain seq x y z
N MET A 1 -24.63 15.46 -12.73
CA MET A 1 -24.55 14.58 -11.55
C MET A 1 -23.16 13.93 -11.51
N THR A 2 -22.58 13.74 -10.33
CA THR A 2 -21.24 13.17 -10.16
C THR A 2 -21.25 12.13 -9.04
N LEU A 3 -20.73 10.94 -9.29
CA LEU A 3 -20.40 9.95 -8.28
C LEU A 3 -18.96 10.19 -7.82
N ILE A 4 -18.80 10.38 -6.51
CA ILE A 4 -17.49 10.47 -5.87
C ILE A 4 -17.29 9.16 -5.11
N ILE A 5 -16.16 8.51 -5.40
CA ILE A 5 -15.83 7.23 -4.79
C ILE A 5 -14.59 7.39 -3.95
N GLU A 6 -14.78 7.20 -2.65
CA GLU A 6 -13.76 7.31 -1.62
C GLU A 6 -13.44 5.93 -1.06
N ASN A 7 -12.17 5.70 -0.76
CA ASN A 7 -11.69 4.49 -0.07
C ASN A 7 -12.14 3.17 -0.72
N VAL A 8 -12.16 3.11 -2.05
CA VAL A 8 -12.53 1.90 -2.78
C VAL A 8 -11.30 1.06 -3.11
N ASN A 9 -11.42 -0.25 -2.96
CA ASN A 9 -10.44 -1.17 -3.51
C ASN A 9 -10.43 -1.08 -5.05
N GLU A 10 -9.24 -0.99 -5.65
CA GLU A 10 -9.06 -0.75 -7.08
C GLU A 10 -9.76 -1.81 -7.96
N ASN A 11 -9.96 -3.03 -7.45
CA ASN A 11 -10.67 -4.12 -8.13
C ASN A 11 -12.14 -3.80 -8.42
N PHE A 12 -12.78 -2.92 -7.65
CA PHE A 12 -14.18 -2.54 -7.83
C PHE A 12 -14.37 -1.29 -8.69
N LEU A 13 -13.29 -0.57 -9.03
CA LEU A 13 -13.36 0.62 -9.89
C LEU A 13 -14.08 0.39 -11.23
N PRO A 14 -13.91 -0.75 -11.93
CA PRO A 14 -14.63 -1.00 -13.17
C PRO A 14 -16.15 -1.02 -12.98
N ALA A 15 -16.64 -1.67 -11.93
CA ALA A 15 -18.07 -1.77 -11.63
C ALA A 15 -18.69 -0.39 -11.41
N PHE A 16 -18.02 0.45 -10.61
CA PHE A 16 -18.48 1.80 -10.35
C PHE A 16 -18.40 2.75 -11.54
N LYS A 17 -17.38 2.61 -12.40
CA LYS A 17 -17.32 3.33 -13.68
C LYS A 17 -18.48 2.92 -14.59
N GLY A 18 -18.84 1.64 -14.60
CA GLY A 18 -20.01 1.11 -15.31
C GLY A 18 -21.31 1.72 -14.80
N LEU A 19 -21.49 1.77 -13.48
CA LEU A 19 -22.65 2.38 -12.84
C LEU A 19 -22.74 3.88 -13.15
N ALA A 20 -21.63 4.61 -13.11
CA ALA A 20 -21.62 6.03 -13.48
C ALA A 20 -22.06 6.26 -14.93
N LYS A 21 -21.63 5.38 -15.85
CA LYS A 21 -22.01 5.44 -17.25
C LYS A 21 -23.50 5.14 -17.46
N SER A 22 -24.07 4.16 -16.75
CA SER A 22 -25.48 3.80 -16.89
C SER A 22 -26.44 4.90 -16.44
N ILE A 23 -26.03 5.72 -15.47
CA ILE A 23 -26.82 6.86 -14.97
C ILE A 23 -26.41 8.20 -15.59
N ASN A 24 -25.54 8.20 -16.61
CA ASN A 24 -24.98 9.40 -17.24
C ASN A 24 -24.37 10.41 -16.23
N ALA A 25 -23.67 9.90 -15.22
CA ALA A 25 -22.96 10.69 -14.21
C ALA A 25 -21.45 10.70 -14.45
N LYS A 26 -20.80 11.80 -14.04
CA LYS A 26 -19.33 11.85 -13.97
C LYS A 26 -18.84 10.96 -12.83
N CYS A 27 -17.73 10.26 -13.02
CA CYS A 27 -17.11 9.44 -11.96
C CYS A 27 -15.80 10.09 -11.52
N LYS A 28 -15.67 10.43 -10.24
CA LYS A 28 -14.42 10.90 -9.62
C LYS A 28 -13.97 9.91 -8.57
N ILE A 29 -12.71 9.49 -8.68
CA ILE A 29 -12.06 8.65 -7.68
C ILE A 29 -11.28 9.58 -6.77
N SER A 30 -11.63 9.59 -5.49
CA SER A 30 -10.95 10.36 -4.45
C SER A 30 -10.09 9.40 -3.64
N LYS A 31 -8.77 9.48 -3.87
CA LYS A 31 -7.81 8.73 -3.05
C LYS A 31 -7.60 9.48 -1.74
N PRO A 32 -7.47 8.77 -0.60
CA PRO A 32 -7.18 9.41 0.67
C PRO A 32 -5.90 10.24 0.56
N LYS A 33 -5.95 11.47 1.08
CA LYS A 33 -4.75 12.29 1.23
C LYS A 33 -3.96 11.76 2.41
N LEU A 34 -2.88 11.05 2.11
CA LEU A 34 -1.94 10.58 3.13
C LEU A 34 -1.06 11.75 3.59
N SER A 35 -0.78 11.80 4.88
CA SER A 35 0.26 12.65 5.43
C SER A 35 1.65 12.23 4.89
N SER A 36 2.65 13.10 5.06
CA SER A 36 4.05 12.77 4.73
C SER A 36 4.53 11.52 5.50
N PHE A 37 4.10 11.39 6.76
CA PHE A 37 4.41 10.24 7.61
C PHE A 37 3.78 8.94 7.08
N GLU A 38 2.47 8.94 6.82
CA GLU A 38 1.78 7.76 6.30
C GLU A 38 2.29 7.36 4.92
N SER A 39 2.64 8.35 4.08
CA SER A 39 3.22 8.10 2.75
C SER A 39 4.58 7.40 2.85
N ARG A 40 5.43 7.80 3.81
CA ARG A 40 6.72 7.15 4.08
C ARG A 40 6.53 5.71 4.55
N ILE A 41 5.59 5.47 5.47
CA ILE A 41 5.29 4.10 5.95
C ILE A 41 4.77 3.23 4.80
N LEU A 42 3.86 3.75 3.98
CA LEU A 42 3.31 3.00 2.85
C LEU A 42 4.38 2.64 1.82
N ASN A 43 5.31 3.55 1.55
CA ASN A 43 6.42 3.30 0.64
C ASN A 43 7.41 2.27 1.21
N ALA A 44 7.80 2.40 2.48
CA ALA A 44 8.65 1.42 3.16
C ALA A 44 8.02 0.02 3.17
N SER A 45 6.71 -0.06 3.40
CA SER A 45 5.98 -1.34 3.36
C SER A 45 6.01 -1.97 1.96
N LYS A 46 5.83 -1.16 0.90
CA LYS A 46 5.93 -1.63 -0.49
C LYS A 46 7.35 -2.08 -0.87
N GLU A 47 8.37 -1.40 -0.36
CA GLU A 47 9.77 -1.78 -0.56
C GLU A 47 10.07 -3.11 0.15
N LEU A 48 9.65 -3.27 1.40
CA LEU A 48 9.77 -4.54 2.14
C LEU A 48 9.04 -5.69 1.43
N ASP A 49 7.84 -5.46 0.88
CA ASP A 49 7.12 -6.49 0.14
C ASP A 49 7.83 -6.88 -1.16
N LYS A 50 8.49 -5.93 -1.83
CA LYS A 50 9.34 -6.23 -2.98
C LYS A 50 10.54 -7.05 -2.55
N GLU A 51 11.27 -6.61 -1.54
CA GLU A 51 12.46 -7.30 -1.01
C GLU A 51 12.14 -8.72 -0.54
N LYS A 52 10.97 -8.94 0.08
CA LYS A 52 10.48 -10.28 0.44
C LYS A 52 10.30 -11.17 -0.79
N LYS A 53 9.71 -10.66 -1.87
CA LYS A 53 9.51 -11.42 -3.12
C LYS A 53 10.83 -11.81 -3.78
N VAL A 54 11.86 -10.97 -3.67
CA VAL A 54 13.21 -11.26 -4.20
C VAL A 54 14.14 -11.94 -3.19
N ASN A 55 13.64 -12.29 -2.00
CA ASN A 55 14.42 -12.85 -0.88
C ASN A 55 15.64 -12.00 -0.47
N THR A 56 15.59 -10.69 -0.68
CA THR A 56 16.62 -9.73 -0.23
C THR A 56 16.26 -9.04 1.08
N ALA A 57 15.03 -9.24 1.57
CA ALA A 57 14.59 -8.66 2.84
C ALA A 57 15.38 -9.25 4.00
N LEU A 58 16.00 -8.37 4.80
CA LEU A 58 16.66 -8.77 6.03
C LEU A 58 15.62 -9.36 6.99
N SER A 59 15.74 -10.65 7.26
CA SER A 59 14.82 -11.39 8.12
C SER A 59 15.61 -12.26 9.08
N PHE A 60 15.05 -12.47 10.27
CA PHE A 60 15.67 -13.25 11.34
C PHE A 60 14.71 -14.35 11.75
N ASN A 61 15.22 -15.57 11.86
CA ASN A 61 14.42 -16.74 12.23
C ASN A 61 14.11 -16.77 13.74
N SER A 62 14.85 -16.00 14.54
CA SER A 62 14.70 -15.95 15.98
C SER A 62 15.10 -14.58 16.54
N HIS A 63 14.62 -14.28 17.76
CA HIS A 63 15.06 -13.11 18.51
C HIS A 63 16.58 -13.11 18.77
N GLN A 64 17.17 -14.29 18.99
CA GLN A 64 18.61 -14.42 19.22
C GLN A 64 19.42 -14.00 17.99
N ASP A 65 18.97 -14.36 16.79
CA ASP A 65 19.63 -13.98 15.53
C ASP A 65 19.56 -12.48 15.29
N PHE A 66 18.42 -11.87 15.61
CA PHE A 66 18.25 -10.42 15.56
C PHE A 66 19.21 -9.71 16.52
N VAL A 67 19.26 -10.13 17.80
CA VAL A 67 20.14 -9.53 18.81
C VAL A 67 21.60 -9.64 18.40
N LYS A 68 22.04 -10.78 17.85
CA LYS A 68 23.40 -10.95 17.32
C LYS A 68 23.68 -9.99 16.17
N ALA A 69 22.74 -9.79 15.25
CA ALA A 69 22.94 -8.86 14.13
C ALA A 69 23.08 -7.41 14.59
N TYR A 70 22.27 -6.99 15.58
CA TYR A 70 22.35 -5.68 16.21
C TYR A 70 23.69 -5.47 16.94
N GLN A 71 24.10 -6.44 17.77
CA GLN A 71 25.37 -6.37 18.50
C GLN A 71 26.59 -6.33 17.56
N ASN A 72 26.48 -6.96 16.39
CA ASN A 72 27.53 -6.98 15.37
C ASN A 72 27.51 -5.75 14.44
N GLY A 73 26.63 -4.76 14.67
CA GLY A 73 26.52 -3.54 13.86
C GLY A 73 26.06 -3.79 12.42
N LYS A 74 25.41 -4.95 12.15
CA LYS A 74 24.82 -5.25 10.84
C LYS A 74 23.49 -4.53 10.62
N ILE A 75 22.85 -4.09 11.70
CA ILE A 75 21.64 -3.26 11.76
C ILE A 75 21.69 -2.37 13.00
#